data_AF-A0A525WIU9-F1
#
_entry.id   AF-A0A525WIU9-F1
#
_cell.length_a   1.000
_cell.length_b   1.000
_cell.length_c   1.000
_cell.angle_alpha   90.00
_cell.angle_beta   90.00
_cell.angle_gamma   90.00
#
_symmetry.space_group_name_H-M   'P 1'
#
loop_
_entity.id
_entity.type
_entity.pdbx_description
1 polymer ?
#
loop_
_entity_poly.entity_id
_entity_poly.type
_entity_poly.pdbx_seq_one_letter_code
_entity_poly.pdbx_strand_id
1 'polypeptide(L)'
;MNLSTLLHPEIAAPLIPIDEQPDYREKLDLLARLKVELRSVTAEREQAASRVNHTSRTPVVDGMVQQYLEGHAITPDIGYQQRLEELANKYRALLKAIDQTERELTTIRFRLSAVTAEDQKAEVREHARDALRGLLIVQRAQAALKQLCLDRRDRGYFETFRHCVVPGTDMGELQDPNSVLRIVLQEFRDAEYLTEGEHRRLASGVTVDFER
;
A
#
# COMPACT_ATOMS: atom_id res chain seq x y z
N MET A 1 -0.30 -43.30 -14.01
CA MET A 1 -0.61 -42.33 -12.93
C MET A 1 -0.14 -40.97 -13.42
N ASN A 2 -1.07 -40.01 -13.60
CA ASN A 2 -0.75 -38.67 -14.10
C ASN A 2 -0.13 -37.82 -12.99
N LEU A 3 1.03 -37.22 -13.26
CA LEU A 3 1.77 -36.35 -12.34
C LEU A 3 1.19 -34.93 -12.25
N SER A 4 0.15 -34.61 -13.04
CA SER A 4 -0.47 -33.29 -13.11
C SER A 4 -1.39 -32.95 -11.94
N THR A 5 -1.70 -33.92 -11.07
CA THR A 5 -2.64 -33.75 -9.94
C THR A 5 -1.96 -33.56 -8.57
N LEU A 6 -0.63 -33.48 -8.51
CA LEU A 6 0.14 -33.34 -7.26
C LEU A 6 0.85 -31.96 -7.11
N LEU A 7 0.59 -31.00 -7.99
CA LEU A 7 1.32 -29.71 -8.05
C LEU A 7 0.43 -28.46 -7.99
N HIS A 8 -0.72 -28.57 -7.35
CA HIS A 8 -1.41 -27.36 -6.90
C HIS A 8 -1.44 -27.39 -5.37
N PRO A 9 -0.45 -26.76 -4.70
CA PRO A 9 -0.78 -26.15 -3.41
C PRO A 9 -2.07 -25.35 -3.63
N GLU A 10 -3.03 -25.42 -2.71
CA GLU A 10 -4.25 -24.63 -2.76
C GLU A 10 -3.86 -23.21 -3.17
N ILE A 11 -4.14 -22.85 -4.43
CA ILE A 11 -3.77 -21.54 -4.97
C ILE A 11 -4.45 -20.58 -4.04
N ALA A 12 -3.65 -19.80 -3.30
CA ALA A 12 -4.17 -18.79 -2.39
C ALA A 12 -5.24 -18.02 -3.16
N ALA A 13 -6.45 -17.93 -2.58
CA ALA A 13 -7.57 -17.33 -3.28
C ALA A 13 -7.12 -15.99 -3.88
N PRO A 14 -7.43 -15.72 -5.16
CA PRO A 14 -6.86 -14.58 -5.87
C PRO A 14 -7.11 -13.30 -5.06
N LEU A 15 -6.06 -12.49 -4.90
CA LEU A 15 -6.14 -11.25 -4.15
C LEU A 15 -7.25 -10.37 -4.71
N ILE A 16 -8.26 -10.14 -3.89
CA ILE A 16 -9.35 -9.22 -4.21
C ILE A 16 -8.85 -7.79 -3.88
N PRO A 17 -9.03 -6.82 -4.79
CA PRO A 17 -8.74 -5.42 -4.50
C PRO A 17 -9.39 -4.95 -3.20
N ILE A 18 -8.69 -4.14 -2.40
CA ILE A 18 -9.20 -3.67 -1.10
C ILE A 18 -10.54 -2.93 -1.25
N ASP A 19 -10.73 -2.21 -2.36
CA ASP A 19 -11.97 -1.46 -2.64
C ASP A 19 -13.18 -2.38 -2.92
N GLU A 20 -12.94 -3.66 -3.24
CA GLU A 20 -13.98 -4.68 -3.44
C GLU A 20 -14.29 -5.45 -2.15
N GLN A 21 -13.50 -5.26 -1.08
CA GLN A 21 -13.76 -5.89 0.21
C GLN A 21 -15.01 -5.28 0.86
N PRO A 22 -16.01 -6.08 1.30
CA PRO A 22 -17.31 -5.57 1.77
C PRO A 22 -17.19 -4.52 2.89
N ASP A 23 -16.43 -4.81 3.94
CA ASP A 23 -16.23 -3.92 5.08
C ASP A 23 -15.60 -2.58 4.68
N TYR A 24 -14.63 -2.61 3.75
CA TYR A 24 -13.92 -1.42 3.30
C TYR A 24 -14.82 -0.58 2.38
N ARG A 25 -15.53 -1.23 1.45
CA ARG A 25 -16.47 -0.59 0.54
C ARG A 25 -17.61 0.09 1.28
N GLU A 26 -18.21 -0.56 2.27
CA GLU A 26 -19.29 0.02 3.07
C GLU A 26 -18.84 1.33 3.77
N LYS A 27 -17.63 1.33 4.34
CA LYS A 27 -17.06 2.52 4.99
C LYS A 27 -16.68 3.60 3.99
N LEU A 28 -16.23 3.23 2.79
CA LEU A 28 -15.94 4.17 1.71
C LEU A 28 -17.21 4.85 1.19
N ASP A 29 -18.30 4.09 1.03
CA ASP A 29 -19.62 4.62 0.65
C ASP A 29 -20.22 5.52 1.75
N LEU A 30 -20.02 5.17 3.02
CA LEU A 30 -20.38 6.05 4.13
C LEU A 30 -19.60 7.37 4.09
N LEU A 31 -18.27 7.31 3.91
CA LEU A 31 -17.43 8.50 3.80
C LEU A 31 -17.86 9.41 2.65
N ALA A 32 -18.17 8.83 1.49
CA ALA A 32 -18.67 9.58 0.33
C ALA A 32 -19.97 10.31 0.66
N ARG A 33 -20.94 9.64 1.30
CA ARG A 33 -22.21 10.23 1.74
C ARG A 33 -21.99 11.38 2.73
N LEU A 34 -21.14 11.19 3.74
CA LEU A 34 -20.81 12.23 4.72
C LEU A 34 -20.17 13.47 4.06
N LYS A 35 -19.27 13.27 3.08
CA LYS A 35 -18.63 14.37 2.34
C LYS A 35 -19.62 15.15 1.47
N VAL A 36 -20.60 14.48 0.86
CA VAL A 36 -21.70 15.14 0.13
C VAL A 36 -22.56 15.96 1.08
N GLU A 37 -22.94 15.38 2.22
CA GLU A 37 -23.75 16.06 3.22
C GLU A 37 -23.03 17.28 3.80
N LEU A 38 -21.73 17.17 4.08
CA LEU A 38 -20.91 18.29 4.55
C LEU A 38 -20.92 19.46 3.55
N ARG A 39 -20.81 19.19 2.24
CA ARG A 39 -20.89 20.22 1.20
C ARG A 39 -22.26 20.91 1.20
N SER A 40 -23.34 20.15 1.33
CA SER A 40 -24.70 20.72 1.43
C SER A 40 -24.83 21.64 2.64
N VAL A 41 -24.42 21.17 3.83
CA VAL A 41 -24.49 21.94 5.08
C VAL A 41 -23.62 23.19 5.02
N THR A 42 -22.46 23.11 4.37
CA THR A 42 -21.57 24.27 4.17
C THR A 42 -22.25 25.31 3.29
N ALA A 43 -22.83 24.90 2.16
CA ALA A 43 -23.58 25.79 1.28
C ALA A 43 -24.81 26.42 1.98
N GLU A 44 -25.57 25.63 2.74
CA GLU A 44 -26.71 26.12 3.53
C GLU A 44 -26.27 27.16 4.58
N ARG A 45 -25.14 26.91 5.25
CA ARG A 45 -24.58 27.83 6.25
C ARG A 45 -24.10 29.13 5.61
N GLU A 46 -23.45 29.08 4.46
CA GLU A 46 -23.01 30.26 3.70
C GLU A 46 -24.21 31.10 3.23
N GLN A 47 -25.26 30.46 2.73
CA GLN A 47 -26.50 31.13 2.35
C GLN A 47 -27.18 31.79 3.56
N ALA A 48 -27.29 31.07 4.68
CA ALA A 48 -27.88 31.59 5.90
C ALA A 48 -27.07 32.78 6.47
N ALA A 49 -25.73 32.70 6.46
CA ALA A 49 -24.87 33.79 6.89
C ALA A 49 -24.95 35.02 5.95
N SER A 50 -25.05 34.79 4.64
CA SER A 50 -25.23 35.86 3.65
C SER A 50 -26.56 36.59 3.86
N ARG A 51 -27.65 35.84 4.12
CA ARG A 51 -28.95 36.43 4.46
C ARG A 51 -28.86 37.31 5.70
N VAL A 52 -28.20 36.86 6.78
CA VAL A 52 -27.97 37.72 7.96
C VAL A 52 -27.23 38.99 7.58
N ASN A 53 -26.13 38.90 6.83
CA ASN A 53 -25.39 40.10 6.43
C ASN A 53 -26.20 41.07 5.55
N HIS A 54 -27.11 40.58 4.71
CA HIS A 54 -28.00 41.41 3.89
C HIS A 54 -29.14 42.02 4.71
N THR A 55 -29.77 41.25 5.59
CA THR A 55 -30.87 41.69 6.45
C THR A 55 -30.38 42.65 7.53
N SER A 56 -29.17 42.45 8.09
CA SER A 56 -28.58 43.30 9.13
C SER A 56 -27.97 44.63 8.64
N ARG A 57 -27.76 44.82 7.33
CA ARG A 57 -26.99 45.98 6.83
C ARG A 57 -27.78 47.18 6.32
N THR A 58 -29.10 47.12 6.10
CA THR A 58 -29.84 48.35 5.71
C THR A 58 -31.37 48.35 5.89
N PRO A 59 -32.15 47.27 5.70
CA PRO A 59 -33.62 47.35 5.82
C PRO A 59 -34.18 47.09 7.23
N VAL A 60 -33.41 46.44 8.12
CA VAL A 60 -33.92 46.04 9.45
C VAL A 60 -33.83 47.15 10.47
N VAL A 61 -32.85 48.05 10.39
CA VAL A 61 -32.82 49.21 11.30
C VAL A 61 -33.99 50.14 10.97
N ASP A 62 -34.23 50.43 9.69
CA ASP A 62 -35.37 51.25 9.29
C ASP A 62 -36.71 50.56 9.58
N GLY A 63 -36.82 49.25 9.36
CA GLY A 63 -38.02 48.46 9.72
C GLY A 63 -38.24 48.33 11.24
N MET A 64 -37.18 48.20 12.04
CA MET A 64 -37.25 48.19 13.51
C MET A 64 -37.57 49.57 14.06
N VAL A 65 -37.00 50.63 13.48
CA VAL A 65 -37.34 52.02 13.79
C VAL A 65 -38.81 52.26 13.47
N GLN A 66 -39.31 51.77 12.35
CA GLN A 66 -40.72 51.89 11.98
C GLN A 66 -41.64 51.08 12.90
N GLN A 67 -41.29 49.85 13.26
CA GLN A 67 -42.02 49.07 14.29
C GLN A 67 -42.00 49.74 15.66
N TYR A 68 -40.89 50.39 16.03
CA TYR A 68 -40.76 51.16 17.27
C TYR A 68 -41.63 52.43 17.24
N LEU A 69 -41.68 53.12 16.08
CA LEU A 69 -42.55 54.28 15.84
C LEU A 69 -44.04 53.92 15.81
N GLU A 70 -44.37 52.70 15.39
CA GLU A 70 -45.74 52.15 15.37
C GLU A 70 -46.16 51.51 16.72
N GLY A 71 -45.26 51.50 17.72
CA GLY A 71 -45.56 51.02 19.09
C GLY A 71 -45.56 49.50 19.24
N HIS A 72 -44.97 48.76 18.29
CA HIS A 72 -44.85 47.31 18.35
C HIS A 72 -43.57 46.88 19.11
N ALA A 73 -43.64 45.75 19.82
CA ALA A 73 -42.48 45.16 20.47
C ALA A 73 -41.49 44.64 19.42
N ILE A 74 -40.24 45.13 19.46
CA ILE A 74 -39.17 44.65 18.58
C ILE A 74 -38.79 43.23 19.02
N THR A 75 -39.23 42.21 18.28
CA THR A 75 -38.78 40.84 18.47
C THR A 75 -37.66 40.51 17.48
N PRO A 76 -36.41 40.25 17.94
CA PRO A 76 -35.41 39.66 17.08
C PRO A 76 -35.90 38.31 16.55
N ASP A 77 -35.51 37.96 15.33
CA ASP A 77 -35.90 36.70 14.69
C ASP A 77 -35.12 35.52 15.30
N ILE A 78 -35.50 35.13 16.52
CA ILE A 78 -34.84 34.11 17.36
C ILE A 78 -34.73 32.76 16.63
N GLY A 79 -35.68 32.45 15.74
CA GLY A 79 -35.68 31.21 14.96
C GLY A 79 -34.50 31.10 13.98
N TYR A 80 -34.01 32.22 13.43
CA TYR A 80 -32.88 32.20 12.48
C TYR A 80 -31.52 32.03 13.15
N GLN A 81 -31.34 32.57 14.36
CA GLN A 81 -30.12 32.35 15.15
C GLN A 81 -30.01 30.89 15.60
N GLN A 82 -31.11 30.29 16.06
CA GLN A 82 -31.18 28.87 16.39
C GLN A 82 -30.84 28.01 15.15
N ARG A 83 -31.35 28.37 13.98
CA ARG A 83 -31.04 27.64 12.73
C ARG A 83 -29.57 27.71 12.34
N LEU A 84 -28.91 28.85 12.53
CA LEU A 84 -27.46 28.97 12.30
C LEU A 84 -26.65 28.13 13.28
N GLU A 85 -27.06 28.06 14.54
CA GLU A 85 -26.42 27.23 15.56
C GLU A 85 -26.61 25.73 15.27
N GLU A 86 -27.80 25.30 14.85
CA GLU A 86 -28.07 23.93 14.39
C GLU A 86 -27.15 23.55 13.23
N LEU A 87 -27.04 24.41 12.20
CA LEU A 87 -26.16 24.17 11.06
C LEU A 87 -24.68 24.11 11.47
N ALA A 88 -24.26 24.96 12.42
CA ALA A 88 -22.91 24.93 12.95
C ALA A 88 -22.62 23.63 13.72
N ASN A 89 -23.56 23.15 14.54
CA ASN A 89 -23.45 21.90 15.27
C ASN A 89 -23.45 20.70 14.31
N LYS A 90 -24.33 20.69 13.31
CA LYS A 90 -24.38 19.67 12.26
C LYS A 90 -23.06 19.61 11.47
N TYR A 91 -22.51 20.77 11.09
CA TYR A 91 -21.21 20.87 10.42
C TYR A 91 -20.09 20.24 11.25
N ARG A 92 -19.99 20.59 12.54
CA ARG A 92 -18.96 20.02 13.45
C ARG A 92 -19.14 18.50 13.63
N ALA A 93 -20.39 18.04 13.76
CA ALA A 93 -20.69 16.62 13.89
C ALA A 93 -20.28 15.85 12.63
N LEU A 94 -20.56 16.38 11.44
CA LEU A 94 -20.16 15.80 10.16
C LEU A 94 -18.63 15.74 10.01
N LEU A 95 -17.90 16.80 10.38
CA LEU A 95 -16.43 16.78 10.38
C LEU A 95 -15.88 15.67 11.29
N LYS A 96 -16.42 15.52 12.49
CA LYS A 96 -16.02 14.47 13.44
C LYS A 96 -16.35 13.07 12.91
N ALA A 97 -17.52 12.90 12.30
CA ALA A 97 -17.92 11.62 11.69
C ALA A 97 -17.02 11.24 10.51
N ILE A 98 -16.61 12.22 9.69
CA ILE A 98 -15.66 12.01 8.58
C ILE A 98 -14.30 11.57 9.10
N ASP A 99 -13.70 12.31 10.05
CA ASP A 99 -12.40 11.95 10.64
C ASP A 99 -12.43 10.55 11.28
N GLN A 100 -13.49 10.22 12.03
CA GLN A 100 -13.66 8.90 12.59
C GLN A 100 -13.76 7.80 11.50
N THR A 101 -14.52 8.05 10.44
CA THR A 101 -14.67 7.09 9.32
C THR A 101 -13.34 6.89 8.58
N GLU A 102 -12.54 7.94 8.39
CA GLU A 102 -11.22 7.86 7.76
C GLU A 102 -10.22 7.05 8.59
N ARG A 103 -10.28 7.17 9.93
CA ARG A 103 -9.48 6.33 10.85
C ARG A 103 -9.92 4.86 10.81
N GLU A 104 -11.21 4.61 10.77
CA GLU A 104 -11.75 3.25 10.64
C GLU A 104 -11.33 2.61 9.31
N LEU A 105 -11.39 3.33 8.19
CA LEU A 105 -10.89 2.87 6.89
C LEU A 105 -9.41 2.50 6.93
N THR A 106 -8.61 3.35 7.57
CA THR A 106 -7.18 3.10 7.77
C THR A 106 -6.96 1.81 8.58
N THR A 107 -7.76 1.60 9.62
CA THR A 107 -7.69 0.41 10.48
C THR A 107 -8.07 -0.86 9.73
N ILE A 108 -9.14 -0.81 8.93
CA ILE A 108 -9.57 -1.92 8.06
C ILE A 108 -8.47 -2.26 7.06
N ARG A 109 -7.83 -1.25 6.44
CA ARG A 109 -6.72 -1.45 5.51
C ARG A 109 -5.53 -2.15 6.18
N PHE A 110 -5.13 -1.73 7.37
CA PHE A 110 -4.06 -2.39 8.12
C PHE A 110 -4.42 -3.85 8.46
N ARG A 111 -5.64 -4.09 8.93
CA ARG A 111 -6.12 -5.44 9.24
C ARG A 111 -6.11 -6.35 8.02
N LEU A 112 -6.66 -5.88 6.89
CA LEU A 112 -6.68 -6.64 5.63
C LEU A 112 -5.26 -6.94 5.15
N SER A 113 -4.37 -5.95 5.17
CA SER A 113 -2.96 -6.15 4.79
C SER A 113 -2.26 -7.19 5.68
N ALA A 114 -2.55 -7.22 6.98
CA ALA A 114 -1.95 -8.19 7.90
C ALA A 114 -2.46 -9.61 7.63
N VAL A 115 -3.77 -9.78 7.42
CA VAL A 115 -4.37 -11.08 7.09
C VAL A 115 -3.80 -11.59 5.76
N THR A 116 -3.80 -10.75 4.73
CA THR A 116 -3.24 -11.10 3.42
C THR A 116 -1.76 -11.45 3.50
N ALA A 117 -0.97 -10.73 4.30
CA ALA A 117 0.45 -11.01 4.47
C ALA A 117 0.69 -12.39 5.12
N GLU A 118 -0.12 -12.78 6.10
CA GLU A 118 -0.04 -14.12 6.71
C GLU A 118 -0.49 -15.21 5.75
N ASP A 119 -1.62 -15.01 5.05
CA ASP A 119 -2.15 -15.98 4.10
C ASP A 119 -1.16 -16.26 2.94
N GLN A 120 -0.50 -15.21 2.45
CA GLN A 120 0.46 -15.32 1.35
C GLN A 120 1.89 -15.62 1.79
N LYS A 121 2.16 -15.68 3.09
CA LYS A 121 3.53 -15.84 3.63
C LYS A 121 4.22 -17.08 3.06
N ALA A 122 3.49 -18.20 2.95
CA ALA A 122 4.02 -19.44 2.43
C ALA A 122 4.36 -19.35 0.93
N GLU A 123 3.46 -18.79 0.12
CA GLU A 123 3.62 -18.63 -1.33
C GLU A 123 4.75 -17.65 -1.67
N VAL A 124 4.80 -16.51 -0.99
CA VAL A 124 5.90 -15.53 -1.14
C VAL A 124 7.23 -16.17 -0.79
N ARG A 125 7.28 -16.96 0.29
CA ARG A 125 8.50 -17.69 0.67
C ARG A 125 8.91 -18.70 -0.39
N GLU A 126 7.97 -19.44 -0.96
CA GLU A 126 8.24 -20.41 -2.04
C GLU A 126 8.83 -19.70 -3.27
N HIS A 127 8.16 -18.66 -3.77
CA HIS A 127 8.63 -17.90 -4.93
C HIS A 127 9.97 -17.20 -4.69
N ALA A 128 10.19 -16.65 -3.50
CA ALA A 128 11.49 -16.10 -3.14
C ALA A 128 12.56 -17.20 -3.24
N ARG A 129 12.33 -18.37 -2.65
CA ARG A 129 13.28 -19.49 -2.69
C ARG A 129 13.55 -19.96 -4.11
N ASP A 130 12.55 -20.00 -4.98
CA ASP A 130 12.73 -20.33 -6.39
C ASP A 130 13.54 -19.27 -7.14
N ALA A 131 13.35 -17.99 -6.83
CA ALA A 131 14.20 -16.92 -7.37
C ALA A 131 15.66 -17.08 -6.93
N LEU A 132 15.91 -17.41 -5.66
CA LEU A 132 17.27 -17.69 -5.16
C LEU A 132 17.87 -18.92 -5.83
N ARG A 133 17.10 -19.99 -6.04
CA ARG A 133 17.55 -21.17 -6.80
C ARG A 133 17.97 -20.79 -8.22
N GLY A 134 17.15 -20.01 -8.92
CA GLY A 134 17.47 -19.51 -10.25
C GLY A 134 18.76 -18.70 -10.27
N LEU A 135 18.94 -17.82 -9.29
CA LEU A 135 20.14 -17.00 -9.15
C LEU A 135 21.41 -17.86 -8.98
N LEU A 136 21.36 -18.88 -8.13
CA LEU A 136 22.48 -19.79 -7.88
C LEU A 136 22.86 -20.59 -9.13
N ILE A 137 21.87 -21.08 -9.89
CA ILE A 137 22.08 -21.80 -11.14
C ILE A 137 22.76 -20.90 -12.18
N VAL A 138 22.30 -19.65 -12.32
CA VAL A 138 22.89 -18.67 -13.24
C VAL A 138 24.34 -18.37 -12.86
N GLN A 139 24.62 -18.11 -11.59
CA GLN A 139 25.99 -17.84 -11.14
C GLN A 139 26.91 -19.04 -11.41
N ARG A 140 26.44 -20.26 -11.14
CA ARG A 140 27.20 -21.49 -11.41
C ARG A 140 27.51 -21.64 -12.90
N ALA A 141 26.53 -21.36 -13.77
CA ALA A 141 26.71 -21.40 -15.22
C ALA A 141 27.70 -20.33 -15.70
N GLN A 142 27.64 -19.12 -15.14
CA GLN A 142 28.59 -18.03 -15.43
C GLN A 142 30.02 -18.40 -15.00
N ALA A 143 30.20 -18.95 -13.80
CA ALA A 143 31.50 -19.40 -13.32
C ALA A 143 32.09 -20.51 -14.21
N ALA A 144 31.27 -21.50 -14.59
CA ALA A 144 31.69 -22.56 -15.51
C ALA A 144 32.08 -22.03 -16.90
N LEU A 145 31.31 -21.07 -17.44
CA LEU A 145 31.61 -20.43 -18.71
C LEU A 145 32.90 -19.60 -18.63
N LYS A 146 33.09 -18.84 -17.55
CA LYS A 146 34.32 -18.06 -17.27
C LYS A 146 35.54 -18.98 -17.23
N GLN A 147 35.45 -20.12 -16.54
CA GLN A 147 36.54 -21.09 -16.49
C GLN A 147 36.86 -21.65 -17.87
N LEU A 148 35.83 -22.03 -18.65
CA LEU A 148 36.01 -22.51 -20.02
C LEU A 148 36.70 -21.47 -20.91
N CYS A 149 36.35 -20.19 -20.75
CA CYS A 149 37.00 -19.09 -21.46
C CYS A 149 38.47 -18.94 -21.11
N LEU A 150 38.81 -19.03 -19.82
CA LEU A 150 40.19 -18.97 -19.32
C LEU A 150 41.00 -20.19 -19.82
N ASP A 151 40.47 -21.40 -19.69
CA ASP A 151 41.14 -22.62 -20.14
C ASP A 151 41.46 -22.59 -21.65
N ARG A 152 40.53 -22.05 -22.46
CA ARG A 152 40.74 -21.86 -23.90
C ARG A 152 41.83 -20.83 -24.18
N ARG A 153 41.89 -19.74 -23.41
CA ARG A 153 42.95 -18.73 -23.49
C ARG A 153 44.30 -19.34 -23.24
N ASP A 154 44.44 -20.06 -22.14
CA ASP A 154 45.72 -20.60 -21.69
C ASP A 154 46.26 -21.67 -22.64
N ARG A 155 45.36 -22.36 -23.36
CA ARG A 155 45.71 -23.35 -24.38
C ARG A 155 45.90 -22.77 -25.79
N GLY A 156 45.76 -21.45 -25.96
CA GLY A 156 45.93 -20.80 -27.26
C GLY A 156 44.77 -20.95 -28.25
N TYR A 157 43.60 -21.45 -27.83
CA TYR A 157 42.40 -21.59 -28.67
C TYR A 157 41.64 -20.26 -28.86
N PHE A 158 42.36 -19.16 -29.08
CA PHE A 158 41.80 -17.80 -29.10
C PHE A 158 41.44 -17.28 -30.51
N GLU A 159 42.00 -17.86 -31.57
CA GLU A 159 41.83 -17.33 -32.92
C GLU A 159 40.41 -17.53 -33.48
N THR A 160 39.78 -18.67 -33.21
CA THR A 160 38.44 -18.99 -33.72
C THR A 160 37.31 -18.52 -32.78
N PHE A 161 37.58 -18.41 -31.48
CA PHE A 161 36.60 -18.07 -30.44
C PHE A 161 36.92 -16.72 -29.77
N ARG A 162 37.21 -15.71 -30.60
CA ARG A 162 37.72 -14.39 -30.20
C ARG A 162 36.86 -13.63 -29.19
N HIS A 163 35.61 -14.05 -28.99
CA HIS A 163 34.65 -13.43 -28.09
C HIS A 163 34.08 -14.46 -27.12
N CYS A 164 34.86 -14.81 -26.09
CA CYS A 164 34.29 -15.50 -24.94
C CYS A 164 33.60 -14.45 -24.06
N VAL A 165 32.31 -14.22 -24.33
CA VAL A 165 31.48 -13.30 -23.56
C VAL A 165 30.80 -14.09 -22.46
N VAL A 166 31.10 -13.76 -21.20
CA VAL A 166 30.30 -14.22 -20.07
C VAL A 166 29.16 -13.22 -19.90
N PRO A 167 27.91 -13.57 -20.21
CA PRO A 167 26.79 -12.65 -20.09
C PRO A 167 26.47 -12.38 -18.61
N GLY A 168 26.21 -11.12 -18.28
CA GLY A 168 25.80 -10.67 -16.93
C GLY A 168 26.93 -10.10 -16.07
N THR A 169 26.56 -9.56 -14.92
CA THR A 169 27.50 -9.02 -13.93
C THR A 169 27.99 -10.15 -13.05
N ASP A 170 29.31 -10.26 -12.87
CA ASP A 170 29.90 -11.18 -11.89
C ASP A 170 29.46 -10.76 -10.48
N MET A 171 28.59 -11.55 -9.84
CA MET A 171 28.10 -11.29 -8.48
C MET A 171 29.07 -11.75 -7.39
N GLY A 172 30.21 -12.32 -7.78
CA GLY A 172 31.20 -12.90 -6.87
C GLY A 172 30.78 -14.26 -6.29
N GLU A 173 31.60 -14.76 -5.36
CA GLU A 173 31.46 -16.09 -4.78
C GLU A 173 30.69 -16.07 -3.46
N LEU A 174 29.94 -17.13 -3.15
CA LEU A 174 29.20 -17.26 -1.88
C LEU A 174 30.11 -17.25 -0.65
N GLN A 175 31.37 -17.66 -0.82
CA GLN A 175 32.37 -17.73 0.23
C GLN A 175 33.01 -16.37 0.52
N ASP A 176 32.97 -15.44 -0.44
CA ASP A 176 33.46 -14.08 -0.22
C ASP A 176 32.40 -13.29 0.58
N PRO A 177 32.72 -12.85 1.81
CA PRO A 177 31.77 -12.12 2.65
C PRO A 177 31.31 -10.80 2.03
N ASN A 178 32.06 -10.23 1.08
CA ASN A 178 31.77 -8.95 0.45
C ASN A 178 31.18 -9.08 -0.95
N SER A 179 30.91 -10.30 -1.42
CA SER A 179 30.30 -10.50 -2.74
C SER A 179 28.83 -10.07 -2.75
N VAL A 180 28.34 -9.65 -3.91
CA VAL A 180 26.93 -9.33 -4.10
C VAL A 180 26.08 -10.55 -3.78
N LEU A 181 26.51 -11.74 -4.20
CA LEU A 181 25.79 -12.98 -3.94
C LEU A 181 25.69 -13.30 -2.44
N ARG A 182 26.71 -12.96 -1.65
CA ARG A 182 26.66 -13.09 -0.19
C ARG A 182 25.66 -12.12 0.45
N ILE A 183 25.65 -10.87 0.01
CA ILE A 183 24.73 -9.85 0.51
C ILE A 183 23.28 -10.28 0.24
N VAL A 184 23.00 -10.73 -0.99
CA VAL A 184 21.68 -11.30 -1.35
C VAL A 184 21.34 -12.49 -0.46
N LEU A 185 22.27 -13.43 -0.24
CA LEU A 185 22.03 -14.57 0.64
C LEU A 185 21.69 -14.15 2.08
N GLN A 186 22.32 -13.09 2.59
CA GLN A 186 22.03 -12.54 3.91
C GLN A 186 20.62 -11.93 3.98
N GLU A 187 20.19 -11.18 2.95
CA GLU A 187 18.83 -10.62 2.87
C GLU A 187 17.77 -11.72 2.92
N PHE A 188 18.01 -12.85 2.23
CA PHE A 188 17.12 -14.00 2.24
C PHE A 188 16.99 -14.68 3.60
N ARG A 189 18.07 -14.68 4.39
CA ARG A 189 18.06 -15.19 5.75
C ARG A 189 17.36 -14.22 6.70
N ASP A 190 17.64 -12.93 6.59
CA ASP A 190 17.04 -11.90 7.44
C ASP A 190 15.53 -11.74 7.17
N ALA A 191 15.09 -12.02 5.94
CA ALA A 191 13.67 -12.12 5.58
C ALA A 191 13.02 -13.49 5.94
N GLU A 192 13.72 -14.36 6.67
CA GLU A 192 13.25 -15.68 7.13
C GLU A 192 12.87 -16.66 6.00
N TYR A 193 13.32 -16.41 4.76
CA TYR A 193 13.09 -17.35 3.65
C TYR A 193 13.99 -18.59 3.76
N LEU A 194 15.14 -18.43 4.41
CA LEU A 194 16.11 -19.49 4.71
C LEU A 194 16.22 -19.74 6.21
N THR A 195 16.41 -21.00 6.57
CA THR A 195 16.87 -21.37 7.91
C THR A 195 18.35 -21.02 8.10
N GLU A 196 18.77 -20.85 9.35
CA GLU A 196 20.18 -20.64 9.69
C GLU A 196 21.10 -21.77 9.19
N GLY A 197 20.59 -23.00 9.14
CA GLY A 197 21.33 -24.15 8.61
C GLY A 197 21.51 -24.08 7.08
N GLU A 198 20.44 -23.77 6.35
CA GLU A 198 20.49 -23.57 4.89
C GLU A 198 21.42 -22.42 4.52
N HIS A 199 21.28 -21.29 5.22
CA HIS A 199 22.13 -20.13 5.03
C HIS A 199 23.62 -20.50 5.20
N ARG A 200 23.99 -21.14 6.31
CA ARG A 200 25.39 -21.56 6.58
C ARG A 200 25.93 -22.53 5.53
N ARG A 201 25.08 -23.44 5.03
CA ARG A 201 25.47 -24.38 3.97
C ARG A 201 25.73 -23.67 2.64
N LEU A 202 24.82 -22.82 2.20
CA LEU A 202 24.99 -22.02 0.98
C LEU A 202 26.20 -21.10 1.08
N ALA A 203 26.36 -20.45 2.23
CA ALA A 203 27.52 -19.64 2.59
C ALA A 203 28.88 -20.38 2.49
N SER A 204 28.87 -21.71 2.64
CA SER A 204 30.07 -22.55 2.50
C SER A 204 30.28 -23.10 1.08
N GLY A 205 29.39 -22.76 0.14
CA GLY A 205 29.43 -23.22 -1.25
C GLY A 205 28.67 -24.51 -1.53
N VAL A 206 27.89 -25.03 -0.57
CA VAL A 206 27.12 -26.26 -0.75
C VAL A 206 25.73 -25.93 -1.27
N THR A 207 25.55 -25.91 -2.60
CA THR A 207 24.29 -25.51 -3.27
C THR A 207 23.42 -26.68 -3.77
N VAL A 208 23.98 -27.90 -3.85
CA VAL A 208 23.35 -29.07 -4.52
C VAL A 208 21.96 -29.44 -3.97
N ASP A 209 21.76 -29.35 -2.66
CA ASP A 209 20.47 -29.70 -2.05
C ASP A 209 19.46 -28.57 -2.14
N PHE A 210 19.91 -27.34 -2.40
CA PHE A 210 19.02 -26.19 -2.57
C PHE A 210 18.56 -26.07 -4.03
N GLU A 211 19.39 -26.49 -5.00
CA GLU A 211 19.09 -26.51 -6.44
C GLU A 211 18.16 -27.68 -6.88
N ARG A 212 17.89 -28.65 -5.99
CA ARG A 212 16.97 -29.78 -6.22
C ARG A 212 15.59 -29.52 -5.61
#